data_AF-A0A419EEA1-F1
#
_entry.id   AF-A0A419EEA1-F1
#
_cell.length_a   1.000
_cell.length_b   1.000
_cell.length_c   1.000
_cell.angle_alpha   90.00
_cell.angle_beta   90.00
_cell.angle_gamma   90.00
#
_symmetry.space_group_name_H-M   'P 1'
#
loop_
_entity.id
_entity.type
_entity.pdbx_description
1 polymer ?
#
loop_
_entity_poly.entity_id
_entity_poly.type
_entity_poly.pdbx_seq_one_letter_code
_entity_poly.pdbx_strand_id
1 'polypeptide(L)'
;METTETARELTLLEEIESDPNVNQSTLATQLGVAVGTVNWHLKRLIEKGYVKVSRAERKKLRYIITPEGIALRARLAVDYLERSFDLYRKTRQRVKGHVAAIRRAGGDRVRILGGGDVADIARLTCLEQGMTVVQDKDAPALDIKGWKVTLRMEADE
;
A
#
# COMPACT_ATOMS: atom_id res chain seq x y z
N MET A 1 10.15 5.55 2.85
CA MET A 1 10.11 5.92 4.28
C MET A 1 8.99 6.92 4.52
N GLU A 2 8.90 7.99 3.74
CA GLU A 2 7.86 9.03 3.84
C GLU A 2 6.44 8.54 3.55
N THR A 3 6.25 7.69 2.52
CA THR A 3 4.92 7.14 2.16
C THR A 3 4.30 6.29 3.27
N THR A 4 5.13 5.54 3.98
CA THR A 4 4.70 4.68 5.10
C THR A 4 4.32 5.53 6.33
N GLU A 5 4.99 6.66 6.53
CA GLU A 5 4.70 7.58 7.63
C GLU A 5 3.35 8.28 7.43
N THR A 6 3.12 8.83 6.23
CA THR A 6 1.84 9.47 5.84
C THR A 6 0.66 8.48 5.97
N ALA A 7 0.85 7.24 5.49
CA ALA A 7 -0.18 6.22 5.57
C ALA A 7 -0.51 5.84 7.03
N ARG A 8 0.50 5.78 7.90
CA ARG A 8 0.29 5.53 9.34
C ARG A 8 -0.45 6.67 10.03
N GLU A 9 -0.13 7.93 9.71
CA GLU A 9 -0.86 9.08 10.25
C GLU A 9 -2.33 9.09 9.79
N LEU A 10 -2.58 8.76 8.51
CA LEU A 10 -3.94 8.59 7.98
C LEU A 10 -4.71 7.54 8.79
N THR A 11 -4.17 6.33 8.91
CA THR A 11 -4.84 5.24 9.63
C THR A 11 -5.01 5.56 11.12
N LEU A 12 -4.02 6.21 11.77
CA LEU A 12 -4.17 6.65 13.16
C LEU A 12 -5.34 7.62 13.33
N LEU A 13 -5.51 8.58 12.42
CA LEU A 13 -6.63 9.50 12.45
C LEU A 13 -7.95 8.76 12.17
N GLU A 14 -7.99 7.81 11.25
CA GLU A 14 -9.20 6.99 11.00
C GLU A 14 -9.63 6.18 12.23
N GLU A 15 -8.69 5.51 12.90
CA GLU A 15 -8.97 4.71 14.08
C GLU A 15 -9.42 5.57 15.28
N ILE A 16 -8.82 6.74 15.49
CA ILE A 16 -9.23 7.67 16.55
C ILE A 16 -10.63 8.24 16.28
N GLU A 17 -10.98 8.49 15.02
CA GLU A 17 -12.31 8.97 14.67
C GLU A 17 -13.37 7.89 14.92
N SER A 18 -13.05 6.65 14.58
CA SER A 18 -13.91 5.48 14.77
C SER A 18 -14.11 5.16 16.27
N ASP A 19 -13.03 5.13 17.05
CA ASP A 19 -13.07 4.95 18.50
C ASP A 19 -12.16 5.96 19.24
N PRO A 20 -12.74 7.06 19.74
CA PRO A 20 -12.01 8.03 20.56
C PRO A 20 -11.37 7.46 21.84
N ASN A 21 -11.83 6.28 22.31
CA ASN A 21 -11.34 5.63 23.53
C ASN A 21 -10.28 4.56 23.25
N VAL A 22 -9.85 4.42 21.99
CA VAL A 22 -8.83 3.46 21.60
C VAL A 22 -7.54 3.70 22.37
N ASN A 23 -6.90 2.61 22.80
CA ASN A 23 -5.63 2.68 23.52
C ASN A 23 -4.45 2.47 22.55
N GLN A 24 -3.26 2.93 22.97
CA GLN A 24 -2.06 2.89 22.14
C GLN A 24 -1.62 1.47 21.75
N SER A 25 -1.86 0.48 22.62
CA SER A 25 -1.56 -0.93 22.32
C SER A 25 -2.46 -1.49 21.21
N THR A 26 -3.75 -1.18 21.24
CA THR A 26 -4.71 -1.59 20.21
C THR A 26 -4.33 -0.99 18.86
N LEU A 27 -4.06 0.31 18.82
CA LEU A 27 -3.57 1.00 17.62
C LEU A 27 -2.29 0.36 17.07
N ALA A 28 -1.36 -0.01 17.95
CA ALA A 28 -0.09 -0.62 17.56
C ALA A 28 -0.30 -2.00 16.92
N THR A 29 -1.18 -2.82 17.50
CA THR A 29 -1.56 -4.13 16.95
C THR A 29 -2.23 -3.99 15.59
N GLN A 30 -3.18 -3.07 15.42
CA GLN A 30 -3.86 -2.84 14.14
C GLN A 30 -2.89 -2.36 13.04
N LEU A 31 -1.94 -1.49 13.41
CA LEU A 31 -0.94 -0.94 12.48
C LEU A 31 0.25 -1.87 12.24
N GLY A 32 0.38 -2.97 12.99
CA GLY A 32 1.53 -3.87 12.91
C GLY A 32 2.86 -3.21 13.29
N VAL A 33 2.85 -2.28 14.24
CA VAL A 33 4.04 -1.52 14.69
C VAL A 33 4.24 -1.63 16.20
N ALA A 34 5.43 -1.25 16.68
CA ALA A 34 5.67 -1.13 18.12
C ALA A 34 4.84 0.03 18.73
N VAL A 35 4.36 -0.14 19.97
CA VAL A 35 3.59 0.89 20.72
C VAL A 35 4.33 2.23 20.78
N GLY A 36 5.66 2.22 20.89
CA GLY A 36 6.48 3.44 20.85
C GLY A 36 6.30 4.26 19.57
N THR A 37 6.11 3.59 18.42
CA THR A 37 5.83 4.22 17.13
C THR A 37 4.51 4.97 17.16
N VAL A 38 3.45 4.33 17.68
CA VAL A 38 2.14 4.95 17.86
C VAL A 38 2.22 6.15 18.81
N ASN A 39 2.88 5.98 19.95
CA ASN A 39 3.04 7.07 20.92
C ASN A 39 3.80 8.26 20.33
N TRP A 40 4.83 8.02 19.51
CA TRP A 40 5.56 9.07 18.80
C TRP A 40 4.65 9.84 17.84
N HIS A 41 3.88 9.13 16.99
CA HIS A 41 2.94 9.76 16.07
C HIS A 41 1.84 10.54 16.81
N LEU A 42 1.26 9.97 17.86
CA LEU A 42 0.23 10.64 18.66
C LEU A 42 0.75 11.93 19.28
N LYS A 43 1.95 11.92 19.88
CA LYS A 43 2.57 13.13 20.43
C LYS A 43 2.73 14.20 19.35
N ARG A 44 3.23 13.82 18.18
CA ARG A 44 3.41 14.73 17.05
C ARG A 44 2.09 15.32 16.55
N LEU A 45 1.03 14.49 16.43
CA LEU A 45 -0.30 14.95 16.03
C LEU A 45 -0.92 15.89 17.08
N ILE A 46 -0.66 15.66 18.36
CA ILE A 46 -1.09 16.53 19.47
C ILE A 46 -0.33 17.86 19.45
N GLU A 47 0.99 17.83 19.32
CA GLU A 47 1.84 19.03 19.24
C GLU A 47 1.45 19.93 18.06
N LYS A 48 1.06 19.33 16.93
CA LYS A 48 0.56 20.07 15.75
C LYS A 48 -0.90 20.51 15.87
N GLY A 49 -1.61 20.14 16.93
CA GLY A 49 -3.01 20.51 17.16
C GLY A 49 -4.04 19.72 16.34
N TYR A 50 -3.65 18.61 15.70
CA TYR A 50 -4.56 17.75 14.94
C TYR A 50 -5.35 16.77 15.82
N VAL A 51 -4.81 16.45 16.99
CA VAL A 51 -5.45 15.59 17.99
C VAL A 51 -5.40 16.28 19.35
N LYS A 52 -6.50 16.25 20.08
CA LYS A 52 -6.55 16.62 21.50
C LYS A 52 -6.65 15.36 22.34
N VAL A 53 -5.93 15.34 23.46
CA VAL A 53 -6.04 14.29 24.47
C VAL A 53 -6.81 14.82 25.68
N SER A 54 -7.80 14.06 26.12
CA SER A 54 -8.53 14.31 27.37
C SER A 54 -8.48 13.08 28.26
N ARG A 55 -8.63 13.27 29.57
CA ARG A 55 -8.77 12.14 30.49
C ARG A 55 -10.25 11.77 30.57
N ALA A 56 -10.60 10.57 30.11
CA ALA A 56 -11.92 10.01 30.34
C ALA A 56 -12.06 9.54 31.80
N GLU A 57 -11.00 8.91 32.33
CA GLU A 57 -10.89 8.44 33.72
C GLU A 57 -9.44 8.54 34.21
N ARG A 58 -9.17 8.24 35.49
CA ARG A 58 -7.84 8.35 36.11
C ARG A 58 -6.75 7.58 35.33
N LYS A 59 -7.10 6.50 34.63
CA LYS A 59 -6.19 5.68 33.80
C LYS A 59 -6.54 5.64 32.31
N LYS A 60 -7.64 6.27 31.87
CA LYS A 60 -8.16 6.14 30.51
C LYS A 60 -8.05 7.47 29.77
N LEU A 61 -7.27 7.47 28.68
CA LEU A 61 -7.17 8.60 27.77
C LEU A 61 -8.27 8.51 26.72
N ARG A 62 -8.68 9.67 26.23
CA ARG A 62 -9.57 9.83 25.08
C ARG A 62 -8.93 10.78 24.08
N TYR A 63 -8.78 10.31 22.85
CA TYR A 63 -8.24 11.07 21.74
C TYR A 63 -9.39 11.65 20.92
N ILE A 64 -9.31 12.93 20.58
CA ILE A 64 -10.36 13.64 19.85
C ILE A 64 -9.69 14.38 18.69
N ILE A 65 -10.13 14.12 17.47
CA ILE A 65 -9.63 14.81 16.29
C ILE A 65 -10.20 16.23 16.27
N THR A 66 -9.34 17.21 16.01
CA THR A 66 -9.76 18.61 15.85
C THR A 66 -10.31 18.85 14.44
N PRO A 67 -11.03 19.95 14.18
CA PRO A 67 -11.42 20.31 12.81
C PRO A 67 -10.22 20.34 11.84
N GLU A 68 -9.06 20.81 12.31
CA GLU A 68 -7.81 20.81 11.55
C GLU A 68 -7.29 19.40 11.28
N GLY A 69 -7.44 18.48 12.25
CA GLY A 69 -7.10 17.07 12.09
C GLY A 69 -8.00 16.33 11.10
N ILE A 70 -9.29 16.66 11.06
CA ILE A 70 -10.23 16.13 10.05
C ILE A 70 -9.81 16.60 8.66
N ALA A 71 -9.47 17.90 8.52
CA ALA A 71 -8.98 18.44 7.25
C ALA A 71 -7.66 17.79 6.80
N LEU A 72 -6.74 17.54 7.75
CA LEU A 72 -5.53 16.78 7.48
C LEU A 72 -5.85 15.36 7.00
N ARG A 73 -6.71 14.62 7.71
CA ARG A 73 -7.10 13.26 7.34
C ARG A 73 -7.64 13.19 5.92
N ALA A 74 -8.53 14.11 5.55
CA ALA A 74 -9.07 14.20 4.19
C ALA A 74 -7.96 14.42 3.15
N ARG A 75 -7.01 15.33 3.41
CA ARG A 75 -5.86 15.54 2.52
C ARG A 75 -5.00 14.29 2.40
N LEU A 76 -4.65 13.65 3.52
CA LEU A 76 -3.84 12.43 3.53
C LEU A 76 -4.52 11.29 2.76
N ALA A 77 -5.84 11.17 2.85
CA ALA A 77 -6.63 10.19 2.10
C ALA A 77 -6.54 10.44 0.59
N VAL A 78 -6.71 11.69 0.15
CA VAL A 78 -6.55 12.07 -1.27
C VAL A 78 -5.13 11.76 -1.75
N ASP A 79 -4.11 12.21 -1.01
CA ASP A 79 -2.70 11.97 -1.35
C ASP A 79 -2.38 10.46 -1.44
N TYR A 80 -2.94 9.66 -0.54
CA TYR A 80 -2.77 8.21 -0.53
C TYR A 80 -3.40 7.57 -1.78
N LEU A 81 -4.61 7.98 -2.15
CA LEU A 81 -5.28 7.49 -3.36
C LEU A 81 -4.50 7.86 -4.62
N GLU A 82 -4.05 9.11 -4.74
CA GLU A 82 -3.27 9.57 -5.90
C GLU A 82 -1.98 8.75 -6.07
N ARG A 83 -1.25 8.53 -4.98
CA ARG A 83 -0.03 7.70 -4.99
C ARG A 83 -0.34 6.25 -5.35
N SER A 84 -1.44 5.70 -4.84
CA SER A 84 -1.86 4.33 -5.15
C SER A 84 -2.20 4.17 -6.63
N PHE A 85 -2.92 5.13 -7.22
CA PHE A 85 -3.22 5.13 -8.65
C PHE A 85 -1.98 5.32 -9.53
N ASP A 86 -1.05 6.19 -9.14
CA ASP A 86 0.21 6.36 -9.85
C ASP A 86 1.02 5.05 -9.88
N LEU A 87 1.09 4.36 -8.74
CA LEU A 87 1.79 3.10 -8.61
C LEU A 87 1.13 1.98 -9.42
N TYR A 88 -0.20 1.92 -9.44
CA TYR A 88 -0.97 1.05 -10.33
C TYR A 88 -0.63 1.33 -11.80
N ARG A 89 -0.70 2.60 -12.23
CA ARG A 89 -0.43 3.01 -13.62
C ARG A 89 1.00 2.66 -14.05
N LYS A 90 2.00 2.94 -13.20
CA LYS A 90 3.41 2.60 -13.44
C LYS A 90 3.62 1.10 -13.56
N THR A 91 2.98 0.31 -12.68
CA THR A 91 3.04 -1.15 -12.73
C THR A 91 2.46 -1.67 -14.04
N ARG A 92 1.25 -1.22 -14.41
CA ARG A 92 0.59 -1.59 -15.67
C ARG A 92 1.44 -1.22 -16.88
N GLN A 93 2.03 -0.02 -16.89
CA GLN A 93 2.89 0.42 -17.99
C GLN A 93 4.14 -0.46 -18.12
N ARG A 94 4.76 -0.85 -17.01
CA ARG A 94 5.92 -1.76 -17.04
C ARG A 94 5.55 -3.15 -17.54
N VAL A 95 4.42 -3.70 -17.10
CA VAL A 95 3.93 -5.01 -17.60
C VAL A 95 3.65 -4.94 -19.10
N LYS A 96 3.03 -3.87 -19.60
CA LYS A 96 2.85 -3.67 -21.05
C LYS A 96 4.17 -3.65 -21.81
N GLY A 97 5.20 -3.00 -21.26
CA GLY A 97 6.55 -3.01 -21.84
C GLY A 97 7.13 -4.43 -21.94
N HIS A 98 6.96 -5.23 -20.89
CA HIS A 98 7.40 -6.64 -20.88
C HIS A 98 6.62 -7.51 -21.87
N VAL A 99 5.29 -7.35 -21.93
CA VAL A 99 4.44 -8.03 -22.92
C VAL A 99 4.88 -7.70 -24.35
N ALA A 100 5.18 -6.42 -24.63
CA ALA A 100 5.68 -6.01 -25.93
C ALA A 100 7.06 -6.62 -26.25
N ALA A 101 7.91 -6.82 -25.24
CA ALA A 101 9.20 -7.49 -25.41
C ALA A 101 9.03 -8.98 -25.77
N ILE A 102 8.15 -9.70 -25.07
CA ILE A 102 7.82 -11.10 -25.36
C ILE A 102 7.28 -11.23 -26.78
N ARG A 103 6.36 -10.35 -27.19
CA ARG A 103 5.80 -10.35 -28.56
C ARG A 103 6.84 -10.11 -29.64
N ARG A 104 7.79 -9.20 -29.41
CA ARG A 104 8.89 -8.97 -30.36
C ARG A 104 9.80 -10.19 -30.51
N ALA A 105 9.88 -11.04 -29.49
CA ALA A 105 10.55 -12.33 -29.56
C ALA A 105 9.68 -13.46 -30.14
N GLY A 106 8.47 -13.16 -30.64
CA GLY A 106 7.54 -14.13 -31.21
C GLY A 106 6.70 -14.90 -30.19
N GLY A 107 6.76 -14.53 -28.91
CA GLY A 107 6.00 -15.19 -27.84
C GLY A 107 4.61 -14.60 -27.61
N ASP A 108 3.69 -15.45 -27.18
CA ASP A 108 2.29 -15.13 -26.83
C ASP A 108 1.87 -15.70 -25.46
N ARG A 109 2.81 -16.32 -24.75
CA ARG A 109 2.63 -16.91 -23.42
C ARG A 109 3.58 -16.30 -22.39
N VAL A 110 3.13 -16.20 -21.14
CA VAL A 110 3.94 -15.70 -20.02
C VAL A 110 3.54 -16.35 -18.69
N ARG A 111 4.52 -16.58 -17.81
CA ARG A 111 4.30 -16.96 -16.40
C ARG A 111 4.29 -15.73 -15.51
N ILE A 112 3.57 -15.82 -14.40
CA ILE A 112 3.61 -14.80 -13.34
C ILE A 112 4.11 -15.47 -12.07
N LEU A 113 5.28 -15.05 -11.60
CA LEU A 113 5.91 -15.55 -10.38
C LEU A 113 5.78 -14.50 -9.28
N GLY A 114 5.27 -14.91 -8.12
CA GLY A 114 4.95 -14.02 -7.00
C GLY A 114 3.44 -13.87 -6.78
N GLY A 115 3.06 -12.99 -5.87
CA GLY A 115 1.67 -12.81 -5.46
C GLY A 115 1.35 -11.39 -5.00
N GLY A 116 0.12 -11.20 -4.53
CA GLY A 116 -0.42 -9.90 -4.10
C GLY A 116 -0.85 -9.01 -5.28
N ASP A 117 -1.24 -7.78 -4.96
CA ASP A 117 -1.89 -6.85 -5.89
C ASP A 117 -1.10 -6.64 -7.20
N VAL A 118 0.23 -6.63 -7.13
CA VAL A 118 1.09 -6.45 -8.30
C VAL A 118 1.00 -7.63 -9.26
N ALA A 119 0.83 -8.85 -8.74
CA ALA A 119 0.61 -10.04 -9.54
C ALA A 119 -0.78 -10.03 -10.20
N ASP A 120 -1.80 -9.55 -9.50
CA ASP A 120 -3.14 -9.41 -10.06
C ASP A 120 -3.18 -8.34 -11.15
N ILE A 121 -2.53 -7.18 -10.93
CA ILE A 121 -2.36 -6.14 -11.95
C ILE A 121 -1.63 -6.71 -13.16
N ALA A 122 -0.56 -7.49 -12.97
CA ALA A 122 0.17 -8.11 -14.07
C ALA A 122 -0.71 -9.08 -14.85
N ARG A 123 -1.46 -9.94 -14.16
CA ARG A 123 -2.35 -10.94 -14.76
C ARG A 123 -3.45 -10.30 -15.59
N LEU A 124 -4.13 -9.30 -15.03
CA LEU A 124 -5.15 -8.51 -15.74
C LEU A 124 -4.55 -7.80 -16.94
N THR A 125 -3.38 -7.16 -16.79
CA THR A 125 -2.73 -6.46 -17.89
C THR A 125 -2.33 -7.42 -19.03
N CYS A 126 -1.82 -8.61 -18.71
CA CYS A 126 -1.52 -9.63 -19.71
C CYS A 126 -2.78 -10.06 -20.47
N LEU A 127 -3.88 -10.35 -19.76
CA LEU A 127 -5.17 -10.71 -20.36
C LEU A 127 -5.70 -9.60 -21.28
N GLU A 128 -5.70 -8.35 -20.84
CA GLU A 128 -6.11 -7.18 -21.64
C GLU A 128 -5.26 -6.99 -22.90
N GLN A 129 -3.98 -7.39 -22.85
CA GLN A 129 -3.11 -7.32 -24.02
C GLN A 129 -3.25 -8.55 -24.91
N GLY A 130 -3.99 -9.60 -24.52
CA GLY A 130 -4.07 -10.87 -25.26
C GLY A 130 -2.78 -11.70 -25.14
N MET A 131 -2.15 -11.68 -23.97
CA MET A 131 -1.00 -12.52 -23.60
C MET A 131 -1.52 -13.64 -22.68
N THR A 132 -1.31 -14.90 -23.07
CA THR A 132 -1.82 -16.05 -22.33
C THR A 132 -0.97 -16.30 -21.09
N VAL A 133 -1.58 -16.24 -19.91
CA VAL A 133 -0.87 -16.55 -18.65
C VAL A 133 -0.86 -18.06 -18.43
N VAL A 134 0.33 -18.65 -18.36
CA VAL A 134 0.56 -20.10 -18.26
C VAL A 134 1.37 -20.48 -17.02
N GLN A 135 1.48 -21.78 -16.76
CA GLN A 135 2.36 -22.38 -15.75
C GLN A 135 3.55 -23.15 -16.35
N ASP A 136 3.65 -23.15 -17.68
CA ASP A 136 4.69 -23.84 -18.45
C ASP A 136 6.07 -23.24 -18.15
N LYS A 137 7.00 -24.06 -17.64
CA LYS A 137 8.35 -23.62 -17.23
C LYS A 137 9.15 -23.03 -18.39
N ASP A 138 8.84 -23.45 -19.62
CA ASP A 138 9.52 -23.01 -20.83
C ASP A 138 9.08 -21.60 -21.30
N ALA A 139 7.99 -21.08 -20.72
CA ALA A 139 7.52 -19.74 -21.02
C ALA A 139 8.30 -18.66 -20.24
N PRO A 140 8.52 -17.47 -20.82
CA PRO A 140 9.06 -16.30 -20.13
C PRO A 140 8.27 -15.98 -18.86
N ALA A 141 8.93 -15.42 -17.85
CA ALA A 141 8.31 -15.12 -16.56
C ALA A 141 8.37 -13.64 -16.19
N LEU A 142 7.25 -13.12 -15.67
CA LEU A 142 7.22 -11.89 -14.89
C LEU A 142 7.48 -12.25 -13.42
N ASP A 143 8.68 -11.94 -12.93
CA ASP A 143 9.07 -12.11 -11.53
C ASP A 143 8.69 -10.87 -10.73
N ILE A 144 7.86 -11.07 -9.71
CA ILE A 144 7.24 -10.03 -8.89
C ILE A 144 7.81 -10.08 -7.49
N LYS A 145 8.51 -9.01 -7.10
CA LYS A 145 9.11 -8.83 -5.78
C LYS A 145 8.64 -7.50 -5.19
N GLY A 146 7.59 -7.57 -4.38
CA GLY A 146 6.86 -6.38 -3.93
C GLY A 146 6.37 -5.58 -5.14
N TRP A 147 6.76 -4.30 -5.22
CA TRP A 147 6.41 -3.41 -6.33
C TRP A 147 7.31 -3.52 -7.55
N LYS A 148 8.29 -4.45 -7.60
CA LYS A 148 9.16 -4.64 -8.78
C LYS A 148 8.63 -5.79 -9.64
N VAL A 149 8.57 -5.56 -10.95
CA VAL A 149 8.20 -6.54 -11.98
C VAL A 149 9.34 -6.61 -12.98
N THR A 150 10.01 -7.75 -13.04
CA THR A 150 11.14 -8.02 -13.95
C THR A 150 10.79 -9.14 -14.91
N LEU A 151 11.16 -9.00 -16.18
CA LEU A 151 10.99 -10.03 -17.19
C LEU A 151 12.21 -10.96 -17.23
N ARG A 152 11.97 -12.27 -17.21
CA ARG A 152 12.93 -13.33 -17.47
C ARG A 152 12.53 -14.02 -18.78
N MET A 153 13.44 -14.08 -19.75
CA MET A 153 13.17 -14.67 -21.06
C MET A 153 13.53 -16.15 -21.16
N GLU A 154 14.38 -16.64 -20.26
CA GLU A 154 14.85 -18.02 -20.24
C GLU A 154 13.96 -18.90 -19.35
N ALA A 155 13.82 -20.17 -19.75
CA ALA A 155 13.16 -21.21 -18.95
C ALA A 155 13.96 -21.46 -17.66
N ASP A 156 13.28 -21.74 -16.54
CA ASP A 156 14.00 -22.17 -15.33
C ASP A 156 14.45 -23.64 -15.54
N GLU A 157 15.76 -23.87 -15.72
CA GLU A 157 16.41 -25.21 -15.74
C GLU A 157 16.10 -26.03 -14.48
#